data_AF-A0A949Z673-F1
#
_entry.id   AF-A0A949Z673-F1
#
_cell.length_a   1.000
_cell.length_b   1.000
_cell.length_c   1.000
_cell.angle_alpha   90.00
_cell.angle_beta   90.00
_cell.angle_gamma   90.00
#
_symmetry.space_group_name_H-M   'P 1'
#
loop_
_entity.id
_entity.type
_entity.pdbx_description
1 polymer ?
#
loop_
_entity_poly.entity_id
_entity_poly.type
_entity_poly.pdbx_seq_one_letter_code
_entity_poly.pdbx_strand_id
1 'polypeptide(L)'
;RATGQGIRIKAGTARSYYIGLESSAPAIPGFKPPMKALCVVPQGMEEGSELLIDEREFGLITGQPADFRFFASEVRSGDAPGVIIESPERELEETGRIEVTLPAIEGFPEGQAIPVIINPLVTELGNLELWMKHTASDRRWKVEYKVRME
;
A
#
# COMPACT_ATOMS: atom_id res chain seq x y z
N ARG A 1 3.02 -21.62 41.69
CA ARG A 1 3.14 -21.61 40.21
C ARG A 1 1.76 -21.24 39.66
N ALA A 2 1.56 -19.97 39.32
CA ALA A 2 0.41 -19.53 38.53
C ALA A 2 0.97 -19.10 37.18
N THR A 3 0.75 -19.90 36.15
CA THR A 3 1.09 -19.54 34.78
C THR A 3 0.11 -18.47 34.34
N GLY A 4 0.54 -17.20 34.43
CA GLY A 4 -0.17 -16.09 33.84
C GLY A 4 -0.20 -16.28 32.33
N GLN A 5 -1.28 -16.86 31.81
CA GLN A 5 -1.63 -16.72 30.41
C GLN A 5 -2.04 -15.26 30.21
N GLY A 6 -1.04 -14.41 29.94
CA GLY A 6 -1.28 -13.05 29.51
C GLY A 6 -2.11 -13.09 28.24
N ILE A 7 -3.33 -12.56 28.30
CA ILE A 7 -4.12 -12.26 27.13
C ILE A 7 -3.30 -11.25 26.32
N ARG A 8 -2.70 -11.70 25.22
CA ARG A 8 -2.00 -10.82 24.29
C ARG A 8 -3.07 -10.15 23.43
N ILE A 9 -3.52 -8.98 23.84
CA ILE A 9 -4.40 -8.14 23.01
C ILE A 9 -3.53 -7.69 21.84
N LYS A 10 -3.82 -8.21 20.63
CA LYS A 10 -3.30 -7.62 19.41
C LYS A 10 -4.10 -6.34 19.17
N ALA A 11 -3.41 -5.20 19.09
CA ALA A 11 -4.10 -3.97 18.74
C ALA A 11 -4.45 -4.04 17.24
N GLY A 12 -5.68 -3.66 16.90
CA GLY A 12 -6.04 -3.40 15.51
C GLY A 12 -5.58 -1.99 15.13
N THR A 13 -5.33 -1.74 13.86
CA THR A 13 -5.01 -0.40 13.37
C THR A 13 -6.14 0.59 13.69
N ALA A 14 -5.79 1.75 14.25
CA ALA A 14 -6.76 2.80 14.59
C ALA A 14 -7.29 3.55 13.35
N ARG A 15 -6.54 3.49 12.24
CA ARG A 15 -6.79 4.22 10.99
C ARG A 15 -6.77 3.26 9.81
N SER A 16 -7.48 3.62 8.75
CA SER A 16 -7.29 3.00 7.43
C SER A 16 -6.08 3.63 6.75
N TYR A 17 -5.23 2.84 6.09
CA TYR A 17 -4.08 3.31 5.31
C TYR A 17 -4.22 2.96 3.84
N TYR A 18 -3.71 3.86 3.01
CA TYR A 18 -3.84 3.81 1.56
C TYR A 18 -2.51 4.10 0.87
N ILE A 19 -2.31 3.52 -0.29
CA ILE A 19 -1.16 3.80 -1.17
C ILE A 19 -1.63 4.55 -2.42
N GLY A 20 -0.90 5.58 -2.82
CA GLY A 20 -1.17 6.34 -4.04
C GLY A 20 -1.02 5.46 -5.29
N LEU A 21 -1.95 5.63 -6.22
CA LEU A 21 -1.92 5.06 -7.56
C LEU A 21 -1.82 6.19 -8.56
N GLU A 22 -0.74 6.19 -9.35
CA GLU A 22 -0.64 7.10 -10.48
C GLU A 22 -1.57 6.65 -11.60
N SER A 23 -2.26 7.62 -12.19
CA SER A 23 -3.13 7.37 -13.33
C SER A 23 -2.32 7.35 -14.61
N SER A 24 -2.56 6.36 -15.47
CA SER A 24 -2.03 6.32 -16.85
C SER A 24 -2.74 7.30 -17.80
N ALA A 25 -3.57 8.22 -17.28
CA ALA A 25 -4.26 9.20 -18.10
C ALA A 25 -3.27 10.15 -18.78
N PRO A 26 -3.53 10.56 -20.05
CA PRO A 26 -2.71 11.54 -20.74
C PRO A 26 -2.57 12.83 -19.92
N ALA A 27 -1.35 13.35 -19.79
CA ALA A 27 -1.14 14.66 -19.20
C ALA A 27 -1.84 15.72 -20.07
N ILE A 28 -2.84 16.40 -19.52
CA ILE A 28 -3.53 17.52 -20.17
C ILE A 28 -2.84 18.80 -19.70
N PRO A 29 -2.33 19.67 -20.61
CA PRO A 29 -1.70 20.92 -20.22
C PRO A 29 -2.60 21.76 -19.29
N GLY A 30 -2.07 22.18 -18.15
CA GLY A 30 -2.81 22.95 -17.13
C GLY A 30 -3.62 22.11 -16.13
N PHE A 31 -3.70 20.79 -16.30
CA PHE A 31 -4.34 19.88 -15.35
C PHE A 31 -3.33 18.88 -14.78
N LYS A 32 -3.25 18.82 -13.46
CA LYS A 32 -2.54 17.73 -12.79
C LYS A 32 -3.31 16.43 -13.03
N PRO A 33 -2.66 15.35 -13.52
CA PRO A 33 -3.31 14.06 -13.65
C PRO A 33 -3.94 13.66 -12.30
N PRO A 34 -5.20 13.21 -12.28
CA PRO A 34 -5.82 12.79 -11.05
C PRO A 34 -5.07 11.57 -10.49
N MET A 35 -4.65 11.68 -9.23
CA MET A 35 -4.10 10.55 -8.48
C MET A 35 -5.25 9.83 -7.78
N LYS A 36 -5.17 8.51 -7.70
CA LYS A 36 -6.08 7.70 -6.88
C LYS A 36 -5.33 7.14 -5.67
N ALA A 37 -6.04 6.53 -4.73
CA ALA A 37 -5.39 5.76 -3.66
C ALA A 37 -6.11 4.43 -3.43
N LEU A 38 -5.36 3.39 -3.10
CA LEU A 38 -5.84 2.04 -2.81
C LEU A 38 -5.86 1.79 -1.31
N CYS A 39 -6.97 1.34 -0.74
CA CYS A 39 -7.02 0.87 0.64
C CYS A 39 -6.19 -0.42 0.77
N VAL A 40 -5.09 -0.35 1.53
CA VAL A 40 -4.18 -1.47 1.77
C VAL A 40 -4.28 -2.00 3.20
N VAL A 41 -4.64 -1.14 4.14
CA VAL A 41 -4.85 -1.55 5.53
C VAL A 41 -6.19 -0.97 5.96
N PRO A 42 -7.27 -1.76 6.06
CA PRO A 42 -8.51 -1.27 6.64
C PRO A 42 -8.32 -1.03 8.14
N GLN A 43 -9.11 -0.11 8.69
CA GLN A 43 -9.16 0.08 10.14
C GLN A 43 -9.54 -1.21 10.86
N GLY A 44 -8.89 -1.49 11.98
CA GLY A 44 -9.10 -2.68 12.79
C GLY A 44 -8.33 -3.91 12.29
N MET A 45 -7.52 -3.80 11.23
CA MET A 45 -6.62 -4.86 10.82
C MET A 45 -5.64 -5.17 11.94
N GLU A 46 -5.54 -6.44 12.34
CA GLU A 46 -4.69 -6.85 13.47
C GLU A 46 -3.20 -6.68 13.14
N GLU A 47 -2.43 -6.20 14.10
CA GLU A 47 -0.97 -6.24 14.01
C GLU A 47 -0.44 -7.67 13.82
N GLY A 48 0.60 -7.79 12.99
CA GLY A 48 1.18 -9.06 12.56
C GLY A 48 0.32 -9.82 11.55
N SER A 49 -0.76 -9.23 11.04
CA SER A 49 -1.55 -9.82 9.95
C SER A 49 -1.11 -9.29 8.58
N GLU A 50 -1.36 -10.12 7.57
CA GLU A 50 -1.21 -9.76 6.18
C GLU A 50 -2.53 -9.99 5.44
N LEU A 51 -2.68 -9.31 4.32
CA LEU A 51 -3.81 -9.47 3.43
C LEU A 51 -3.30 -9.58 1.99
N LEU A 52 -3.99 -10.33 1.14
CA LEU A 52 -3.78 -10.30 -0.30
C LEU A 52 -4.92 -9.54 -0.98
N ILE A 53 -4.59 -8.60 -1.86
CA ILE A 53 -5.53 -7.89 -2.73
C ILE A 53 -5.33 -8.44 -4.14
N ASP A 54 -6.05 -9.51 -4.47
CA ASP A 54 -5.97 -10.25 -5.74
C ASP A 54 -7.19 -10.04 -6.66
N GLU A 55 -8.16 -9.22 -6.25
CA GLU A 55 -9.32 -8.86 -7.07
C GLU A 55 -8.95 -7.99 -8.30
N ARG A 56 -7.72 -7.47 -8.32
CA ARG A 56 -7.20 -6.55 -9.35
C ARG A 56 -5.68 -6.65 -9.47
N GLU A 57 -5.21 -6.48 -10.69
CA GLU A 57 -3.80 -6.27 -10.99
C GLU A 57 -3.46 -4.77 -11.09
N PHE A 58 -2.23 -4.43 -10.71
CA PHE A 58 -1.65 -3.10 -10.79
C PHE A 58 -0.38 -3.12 -11.64
N GLY A 59 -0.02 -1.98 -12.21
CA GLY A 59 1.24 -1.83 -12.95
C GLY A 59 2.35 -1.32 -12.03
N LEU A 60 3.43 -2.08 -11.89
CA LEU A 60 4.64 -1.67 -11.19
C LEU A 60 5.74 -1.31 -12.19
N ILE A 61 6.31 -0.11 -12.06
CA ILE A 61 7.52 0.28 -12.80
C ILE A 61 8.75 -0.02 -11.95
N THR A 62 9.75 -0.65 -12.57
CA THR A 62 11.02 -1.01 -11.92
C THR A 62 12.22 -0.55 -12.76
N GLY A 63 13.40 -0.46 -12.15
CA GLY A 63 14.64 0.03 -12.78
C GLY A 63 14.87 1.53 -12.62
N GLN A 64 13.82 2.29 -12.30
CA GLN A 64 13.87 3.75 -12.18
C GLN A 64 13.36 4.19 -10.80
N PRO A 65 13.77 5.38 -10.31
CA PRO A 65 13.21 5.95 -9.08
C PRO A 65 11.68 6.11 -9.19
N ALA A 66 10.95 5.64 -8.19
CA ALA A 66 9.50 5.74 -8.11
C ALA A 66 9.06 6.32 -6.76
N ASP A 67 8.06 7.20 -6.81
CA ASP A 67 7.46 7.82 -5.65
C ASP A 67 6.26 7.01 -5.15
N PHE A 68 6.33 6.54 -3.91
CA PHE A 68 5.21 5.91 -3.21
C PHE A 68 4.67 6.90 -2.19
N ARG A 69 3.43 7.34 -2.39
CA ARG A 69 2.72 8.24 -1.48
C ARG A 69 1.78 7.45 -0.59
N PHE A 70 1.84 7.71 0.71
CA PHE A 70 1.04 7.04 1.73
C PHE A 70 0.01 8.00 2.29
N PHE A 71 -1.19 7.48 2.50
CA PHE A 71 -2.31 8.24 3.04
C PHE A 71 -2.96 7.48 4.19
N ALA A 72 -3.67 8.21 5.05
CA ALA A 72 -4.46 7.64 6.12
C ALA A 72 -5.82 8.33 6.25
N SER A 73 -6.77 7.65 6.90
CA SER A 73 -8.06 8.22 7.29
C SER A 73 -8.55 7.63 8.61
N GLU A 74 -9.14 8.48 9.45
CA GLU A 74 -9.78 8.10 10.72
C GLU A 74 -11.31 7.92 10.58
N VAL A 75 -11.89 8.50 9.52
CA VAL A 75 -13.35 8.57 9.34
C VAL A 75 -13.85 7.59 8.28
N ARG A 76 -12.95 6.85 7.64
CA ARG A 76 -13.23 5.86 6.59
C ARG A 76 -13.05 4.43 7.11
N SER A 77 -13.63 4.15 8.27
CA SER A 77 -13.54 2.87 8.98
C SER A 77 -14.21 1.69 8.26
N GLY A 78 -15.04 1.96 7.24
CA GLY A 78 -15.78 0.94 6.48
C GLY A 78 -15.18 0.59 5.12
N ASP A 79 -14.08 1.21 4.70
CA ASP A 79 -13.45 0.84 3.43
C ASP A 79 -12.87 -0.56 3.52
N ALA A 80 -13.32 -1.44 2.62
CA ALA A 80 -12.73 -2.75 2.45
C ALA A 80 -11.34 -2.63 1.79
N PRO A 81 -10.47 -3.62 1.97
CA PRO A 81 -9.24 -3.70 1.20
C PRO A 81 -9.51 -3.68 -0.31
N GLY A 82 -8.61 -3.07 -1.08
CA GLY A 82 -8.77 -2.97 -2.52
C GLY A 82 -9.69 -1.83 -2.98
N VAL A 83 -10.42 -1.17 -2.07
CA VAL A 83 -11.23 0.02 -2.39
C VAL A 83 -10.35 1.13 -2.94
N ILE A 84 -10.77 1.73 -4.05
CA ILE A 84 -10.09 2.86 -4.68
C ILE A 84 -10.77 4.17 -4.32
N ILE A 85 -9.98 5.11 -3.82
CA ILE A 85 -10.37 6.50 -3.55
C ILE A 85 -9.96 7.34 -4.75
N GLU A 86 -10.94 7.96 -5.40
CA GLU A 86 -10.75 8.70 -6.65
C GLU A 86 -10.09 10.08 -6.42
N SER A 87 -10.24 10.67 -5.24
CA SER A 87 -9.70 12.01 -4.92
C SER A 87 -9.02 12.02 -3.54
N PRO A 88 -7.92 11.28 -3.37
CA PRO A 88 -7.26 11.11 -2.07
C PRO A 88 -6.79 12.44 -1.49
N GLU A 89 -6.39 13.41 -2.32
CA GLU A 89 -5.97 14.75 -1.87
C GLU A 89 -7.09 15.59 -1.24
N ARG A 90 -8.36 15.19 -1.43
CA ARG A 90 -9.53 15.82 -0.82
C ARG A 90 -10.13 15.01 0.32
N GLU A 91 -9.91 13.70 0.32
CA GLU A 91 -10.60 12.75 1.19
C GLU A 91 -9.69 12.12 2.26
N LEU A 92 -8.37 12.16 2.07
CA LEU A 92 -7.39 11.48 2.92
C LEU A 92 -6.29 12.45 3.39
N GLU A 93 -5.68 12.12 4.52
CA GLU A 93 -4.46 12.78 4.98
C GLU A 93 -3.24 12.11 4.34
N GLU A 94 -2.37 12.87 3.68
CA GLU A 94 -1.08 12.33 3.24
C GLU A 94 -0.11 12.23 4.42
N THR A 95 0.25 11.00 4.79
CA THR A 95 1.13 10.75 5.94
C THR A 95 2.61 10.85 5.57
N GLY A 96 2.93 10.65 4.29
CA GLY A 96 4.28 10.81 3.78
C GLY A 96 4.48 10.21 2.39
N ARG A 97 5.72 10.32 1.92
CA ARG A 97 6.18 9.71 0.66
C ARG A 97 7.55 9.10 0.85
N ILE A 98 7.84 8.07 0.06
CA ILE A 98 9.20 7.57 -0.11
C ILE A 98 9.53 7.54 -1.60
N GLU A 99 10.79 7.81 -1.92
CA GLU A 99 11.34 7.57 -3.24
C GLU A 99 12.19 6.30 -3.16
N VAL A 100 11.93 5.33 -4.04
CA VAL A 100 12.65 4.07 -4.07
C VAL A 100 12.85 3.60 -5.51
N THR A 101 14.05 3.11 -5.80
CA THR A 101 14.35 2.44 -7.07
C THR A 101 14.23 0.93 -6.85
N LEU A 102 13.14 0.36 -7.35
CA LEU A 102 12.93 -1.08 -7.29
C LEU A 102 13.78 -1.78 -8.37
N PRO A 103 14.43 -2.91 -8.05
CA PRO A 103 15.31 -3.59 -9.00
C PRO A 103 14.55 -4.03 -10.26
N ALA A 104 15.11 -3.71 -11.42
CA ALA A 104 14.64 -4.22 -12.71
C ALA A 104 14.81 -5.73 -12.80
N ILE A 105 14.04 -6.37 -13.68
CA ILE A 105 14.09 -7.81 -13.89
C ILE A 105 14.17 -8.16 -15.37
N GLU A 106 14.86 -9.27 -15.67
CA GLU A 106 14.90 -9.81 -17.03
C GLU A 106 13.48 -10.15 -17.51
N GLY A 107 13.21 -9.81 -18.78
CA GLY A 107 11.90 -9.97 -19.42
C GLY A 107 11.01 -8.73 -19.37
N PHE A 108 11.37 -7.71 -18.59
CA PHE A 108 10.63 -6.44 -18.51
C PHE A 108 11.60 -5.25 -18.68
N PRO A 109 11.58 -4.58 -19.85
CA PRO A 109 12.31 -3.33 -20.08
C PRO A 109 11.97 -2.26 -19.04
N GLU A 110 12.92 -1.37 -18.76
CA GLU A 110 12.68 -0.20 -17.92
C GLU A 110 11.50 0.63 -18.46
N GLY A 111 10.64 1.11 -17.56
CA GLY A 111 9.43 1.85 -17.92
C GLY A 111 8.26 0.98 -18.40
N GLN A 112 8.43 -0.34 -18.57
CA GLN A 112 7.30 -1.25 -18.77
C GLN A 112 6.62 -1.57 -17.44
N ALA A 113 5.29 -1.46 -17.41
CA ALA A 113 4.48 -1.87 -16.26
C ALA A 113 4.49 -3.41 -16.11
N ILE A 114 4.93 -3.88 -14.94
CA ILE A 114 4.88 -5.28 -14.53
C ILE A 114 3.55 -5.51 -13.80
N PRO A 115 2.73 -6.50 -14.19
CA PRO A 115 1.47 -6.80 -13.52
C PRO A 115 1.73 -7.39 -12.13
N VAL A 116 1.22 -6.73 -11.10
CA VAL A 116 1.38 -7.16 -9.70
C VAL A 116 0.05 -7.18 -8.95
N ILE A 117 -0.04 -8.06 -7.96
CA ILE A 117 -1.03 -7.98 -6.89
C ILE A 117 -0.37 -7.44 -5.62
N ILE A 118 -1.16 -6.80 -4.77
CA ILE A 118 -0.67 -6.09 -3.59
C ILE A 118 -0.91 -6.93 -2.35
N ASN A 119 0.12 -7.08 -1.53
CA ASN A 119 0.09 -7.82 -0.28
C ASN A 119 0.65 -6.95 0.85
N PRO A 120 -0.22 -6.17 1.52
CA PRO A 120 0.16 -5.41 2.69
C PRO A 120 0.27 -6.31 3.92
N LEU A 121 1.27 -6.01 4.74
CA LEU A 121 1.48 -6.60 6.05
C LEU A 121 1.71 -5.47 7.05
N VAL A 122 0.97 -5.52 8.15
CA VAL A 122 1.15 -4.61 9.27
C VAL A 122 1.98 -5.32 10.32
N THR A 123 3.19 -4.85 10.57
CA THR A 123 4.09 -5.47 11.55
C THR A 123 3.67 -5.14 12.99
N GLU A 124 4.07 -5.96 13.95
CA GLU A 124 3.89 -5.70 15.39
C GLU A 124 4.66 -4.44 15.88
N LEU A 125 5.51 -3.84 15.04
CA LEU A 125 6.30 -2.64 15.36
C LEU A 125 5.68 -1.36 14.80
N GLY A 126 4.50 -1.43 14.19
CA GLY A 126 3.86 -0.27 13.60
C GLY A 126 4.33 0.06 12.18
N ASN A 127 5.04 -0.85 11.49
CA ASN A 127 5.44 -0.63 10.09
C ASN A 127 4.47 -1.30 9.12
N LEU A 128 4.20 -0.62 8.01
CA LEU A 128 3.54 -1.19 6.85
C LEU A 128 4.61 -1.74 5.89
N GLU A 129 4.61 -3.05 5.70
CA GLU A 129 5.29 -3.67 4.56
C GLU A 129 4.31 -3.83 3.41
N LEU A 130 4.62 -3.22 2.27
CA LEU A 130 3.86 -3.35 1.04
C LEU A 130 4.63 -4.27 0.10
N TRP A 131 4.10 -5.47 -0.13
CA TRP A 131 4.65 -6.41 -1.10
C TRP A 131 3.89 -6.32 -2.41
N MET A 132 4.60 -6.13 -3.51
CA MET A 132 4.06 -6.20 -4.87
C MET A 132 4.49 -7.53 -5.47
N LYS A 133 3.57 -8.48 -5.62
CA LYS A 133 3.84 -9.84 -6.12
C LYS A 133 3.55 -9.91 -7.61
N HIS A 134 4.51 -10.34 -8.42
CA HIS A 134 4.31 -10.55 -9.86
C HIS A 134 3.27 -11.64 -10.08
N THR A 135 2.31 -11.43 -10.99
CA THR A 135 1.21 -12.39 -11.15
C THR A 135 1.58 -13.67 -11.89
N ALA A 136 2.70 -13.67 -12.62
CA ALA A 136 3.17 -14.82 -13.41
C ALA A 136 4.43 -15.51 -12.83
N SER A 137 4.91 -15.15 -11.64
CA SER A 137 6.10 -15.78 -11.03
C SER A 137 6.19 -15.51 -9.52
N ASP A 138 7.10 -16.19 -8.82
CA ASP A 138 7.38 -15.92 -7.39
C ASP A 138 8.15 -14.62 -7.09
N ARG A 139 8.44 -13.81 -8.11
CA ARG A 139 9.11 -12.50 -7.95
C ARG A 139 8.22 -11.53 -7.20
N ARG A 140 8.82 -10.78 -6.27
CA ARG A 140 8.14 -9.73 -5.51
C ARG A 140 9.07 -8.59 -5.15
N TRP A 141 8.51 -7.41 -4.98
CA TRP A 141 9.19 -6.21 -4.52
C TRP A 141 8.60 -5.78 -3.18
N LYS A 142 9.45 -5.25 -2.30
CA LYS A 142 9.02 -4.70 -1.00
C LYS A 142 9.22 -3.20 -0.98
N VAL A 143 8.21 -2.51 -0.47
CA VAL A 143 8.29 -1.15 0.04
C VAL A 143 7.93 -1.18 1.52
N GLU A 144 8.68 -0.47 2.35
CA GLU A 144 8.41 -0.38 3.79
C GLU A 144 8.20 1.08 4.18
N TYR A 145 7.15 1.33 4.96
CA TYR A 145 6.81 2.66 5.45
C TYR A 145 6.38 2.58 6.91
N LYS A 146 6.93 3.46 7.74
CA LYS A 146 6.55 3.55 9.15
C LYS A 146 5.22 4.27 9.27
N VAL A 147 4.17 3.53 9.62
CA VAL A 147 2.87 4.14 9.92
C VAL A 147 2.86 4.56 11.39
N ARG A 148 2.30 5.73 11.69
CA ARG A 148 2.05 6.10 13.09
C ARG A 148 0.72 5.50 13.49
N MET A 149 0.78 4.46 14.32
CA MET A 149 -0.37 3.88 15.00
C MET A 149 -0.48 4.51 16.39
N GLU A 150 -0.80 5.81 16.42
CA GLU A 150 -1.12 6.52 17.67
C GLU A 150 -2.64 6.54 17.86
#